data_AF-A0A418PWD4-F1
#
_entry.id   AF-A0A418PWD4-F1
#
_cell.length_a   1.000
_cell.length_b   1.000
_cell.length_c   1.000
_cell.angle_alpha   90.00
_cell.angle_beta   90.00
_cell.angle_gamma   90.00
#
_symmetry.space_group_name_H-M   'P 1'
#
loop_
_entity.id
_entity.type
_entity.pdbx_description
1 polymer ?
#
loop_
_entity_poly.entity_id
_entity_poly.type
_entity_poly.pdbx_seq_one_letter_code
_entity_poly.pdbx_strand_id
1 'polypeptide(L)' 'MNELIIYAILFAALSAHAIFAGKMYRIVHQDSSLSFKERNDWKLKALAFPAYFWFQYKKQKQ' A
#
# COMPACT_ATOMS: atom_id res chain seq x y z
N MET A 1 -5.48 -13.81 -28.40
CA MET A 1 -6.52 -13.41 -27.41
C MET A 1 -6.04 -13.58 -25.98
N ASN A 2 -5.10 -14.46 -25.69
CA ASN A 2 -4.50 -14.62 -24.35
C ASN A 2 -3.78 -13.35 -23.89
N GLU A 3 -3.19 -12.60 -24.81
CA GLU A 3 -2.48 -11.34 -24.57
C GLU A 3 -3.42 -10.31 -23.93
N LEU A 4 -4.64 -10.18 -24.45
CA LEU A 4 -5.66 -9.27 -23.90
C LEU A 4 -6.06 -9.65 -22.47
N ILE A 5 -6.21 -10.96 -22.20
CA ILE A 5 -6.53 -11.46 -20.85
C ILE A 5 -5.37 -11.14 -19.89
N ILE A 6 -4.12 -11.40 -20.30
CA ILE A 6 -2.93 -11.11 -19.50
C ILE A 6 -2.85 -9.62 -19.17
N TYR A 7 -3.05 -8.74 -20.17
CA TYR A 7 -3.02 -7.30 -19.95
C TYR A 7 -4.14 -6.81 -19.04
N ALA A 8 -5.35 -7.36 -19.18
CA ALA A 8 -6.45 -7.04 -18.29
C ALA A 8 -6.14 -7.41 -16.83
N ILE A 9 -5.54 -8.59 -16.60
CA ILE A 9 -5.12 -9.03 -15.27
C ILE A 9 -4.03 -8.11 -14.69
N LEU A 10 -3.00 -7.79 -15.48
CA LEU A 10 -1.93 -6.88 -15.05
C LEU A 10 -2.47 -5.49 -14.71
N PHE A 11 -3.38 -4.96 -15.52
CA PHE A 11 -4.02 -3.68 -15.27
C PHE A 11 -4.87 -3.69 -14.00
N ALA A 12 -5.65 -4.75 -13.77
CA ALA A 12 -6.41 -4.92 -12.55
C ALA A 12 -5.50 -5.02 -11.31
N ALA A 13 -4.40 -5.77 -11.40
CA ALA A 13 -3.42 -5.89 -10.33
C ALA A 13 -2.73 -4.55 -10.01
N LEU A 14 -2.31 -3.79 -11.03
CA LEU A 14 -1.73 -2.46 -10.87
C LEU A 14 -2.74 -1.48 -10.23
N SER A 15 -3.99 -1.51 -10.69
CA SER A 15 -5.07 -0.68 -10.15
C SER A 15 -5.33 -1.00 -8.67
N ALA A 16 -5.42 -2.29 -8.33
CA ALA A 16 -5.55 -2.72 -6.94
C ALA A 16 -4.37 -2.25 -6.09
N HIS A 17 -3.13 -2.42 -6.57
CA HIS A 17 -1.93 -1.94 -5.90
C HIS A 17 -2.01 -0.44 -5.60
N ALA A 18 -2.34 0.39 -6.59
CA ALA A 18 -2.43 1.84 -6.43
C ALA A 18 -3.52 2.25 -5.42
N ILE A 19 -4.70 1.61 -5.47
CA ILE A 19 -5.78 1.85 -4.52
C ILE A 19 -5.34 1.50 -3.09
N PHE A 20 -4.70 0.35 -2.89
CA PHE A 20 -4.22 -0.06 -1.58
C PHE A 20 -3.10 0.84 -1.05
N ALA A 21 -2.14 1.22 -1.89
CA ALA A 21 -1.10 2.17 -1.54
C ALA A 21 -1.68 3.51 -1.09
N GLY A 22 -2.63 4.06 -1.85
CA GLY A 22 -3.31 5.32 -1.51
C GLY A 22 -4.09 5.23 -0.19
N LYS A 23 -4.80 4.12 0.05
CA LYS A 23 -5.52 3.89 1.32
C LYS A 23 -4.55 3.83 2.51
N MET A 24 -3.49 3.03 2.39
CA MET A 24 -2.49 2.88 3.46
C MET A 24 -1.77 4.20 3.71
N TYR A 25 -1.40 4.94 2.65
CA TYR A 25 -0.79 6.26 2.76
C TYR A 25 -1.65 7.21 3.60
N ARG A 26 -2.96 7.28 3.32
CA ARG A 26 -3.87 8.18 4.03
C ARG A 26 -3.94 7.84 5.52
N ILE A 27 -4.02 6.55 5.85
CA ILE A 27 -4.09 6.07 7.23
C ILE A 27 -2.79 6.38 7.99
N VAL A 28 -1.64 6.04 7.41
CA VAL A 28 -0.32 6.36 7.99
C VAL A 28 -0.11 7.86 8.12
N HIS A 29 -0.62 8.66 7.17
CA HIS A 29 -0.48 10.11 7.24
C HIS A 29 -1.25 10.73 8.41
N GLN A 30 -2.45 10.21 8.69
CA GLN A 30 -3.31 10.66 9.80
C GLN A 30 -2.88 10.09 11.15
N ASP A 31 -1.85 9.25 11.18
CA ASP A 31 -1.38 8.61 12.39
C ASP A 31 -0.53 9.55 13.25
N SER A 32 -1.12 10.05 14.34
CA SER A 32 -0.45 10.93 15.29
C SER A 32 0.49 10.18 16.24
N SER A 33 0.42 8.85 16.35
CA SER A 33 1.31 8.06 17.21
C SER A 33 2.69 7.83 16.60
N LEU A 34 2.85 8.10 15.30
CA LEU A 34 4.12 7.97 14.59
C LEU A 34 4.83 9.32 14.47
N SER A 35 6.14 9.30 14.63
CA SER A 35 7.00 10.44 14.28
C SER A 35 6.95 10.72 12.77
N PHE A 36 7.42 11.91 12.38
CA PHE A 36 7.51 12.28 10.96
C PHE A 36 8.32 11.28 10.14
N LYS A 37 9.46 10.82 10.67
CA LYS A 37 10.34 9.84 10.01
C LYS A 37 9.65 8.50 9.82
N GLU A 38 9.00 7.99 10.87
CA GLU A 38 8.28 6.71 10.82
C GLU A 38 7.10 6.76 9.85
N ARG A 39 6.34 7.86 9.82
CA ARG A 39 5.28 8.04 8.82
C ARG A 39 5.85 7.98 7.41
N ASN A 40 6.98 8.63 7.14
CA ASN A 40 7.57 8.63 5.81
C ASN A 40 8.07 7.24 5.41
N ASP A 41 8.70 6.52 6.32
CA ASP A 41 9.14 5.13 6.10
C ASP A 41 7.96 4.20 5.77
N TRP A 42 6.87 4.30 6.55
CA TRP A 42 5.64 3.54 6.27
C TRP A 42 4.97 3.92 4.96
N LYS A 43 5.01 5.20 4.56
CA LYS A 43 4.52 5.65 3.25
C LYS A 43 5.33 5.05 2.10
N LEU A 44 6.65 4.99 2.22
CA LEU A 44 7.52 4.35 1.21
C LEU A 44 7.25 2.84 1.12
N LYS A 45 7.12 2.16 2.26
CA LYS A 45 6.72 0.75 2.33
C LYS A 45 5.35 0.50 1.67
N ALA A 46 4.39 1.40 1.87
CA ALA A 46 3.08 1.34 1.22
C ALA A 46 3.16 1.46 -0.31
N LEU A 47 4.10 2.23 -0.85
CA LEU A 47 4.33 2.32 -2.30
C LEU A 47 4.96 1.04 -2.86
N ALA A 48 5.87 0.41 -2.11
CA ALA A 48 6.56 -0.79 -2.59
C ALA A 48 5.63 -2.02 -2.60
N PHE A 49 4.96 -2.32 -1.47
CA PHE A 49 4.05 -3.44 -1.40
C PHE A 49 2.96 -3.24 -0.33
N PRO A 50 1.87 -2.52 -0.65
CA PRO A 50 0.90 -2.08 0.35
C PRO A 50 0.19 -3.23 1.04
N ALA A 51 -0.09 -4.32 0.32
CA ALA A 51 -0.80 -5.47 0.88
C ALA A 51 -0.01 -6.12 2.03
N TYR A 52 1.28 -6.39 1.83
CA TYR A 52 2.13 -6.98 2.87
C TYR A 52 2.36 -6.03 4.05
N PHE A 53 2.75 -4.78 3.75
CA PHE A 53 3.10 -3.81 4.78
C PHE A 53 1.89 -3.31 5.58
N TRP A 54 0.68 -3.39 5.04
CA TRP A 54 -0.54 -3.14 5.81
C TRP A 54 -0.66 -4.06 7.02
N PHE A 55 -0.38 -5.36 6.86
CA PHE A 55 -0.43 -6.31 7.97
C PHE A 55 0.68 -6.04 8.99
N GLN A 56 1.89 -5.70 8.54
CA GLN A 56 3.00 -5.36 9.43
C GLN A 56 2.72 -4.07 10.22
N TYR A 57 2.16 -3.05 9.56
CA TYR A 57 1.73 -1.81 10.20
C TYR A 57 0.67 -2.08 11.28
N LYS A 58 -0.33 -2.93 10.99
CA LYS A 58 -1.34 -3.30 11.99
C LYS A 58 -0.78 -4.11 13.16
N LYS A 59 0.20 -4.99 12.94
CA LYS A 59 0.87 -5.72 14.02
C LYS A 59 1.66 -4.81 14.96
N GLN A 60 2.31 -3.76 14.44
CA GLN A 60 3.01 -2.78 15.29
C GLN A 60 2.03 -2.00 16.19
N LYS A 61 0.76 -1.88 15.78
CA LYS A 61 -0.28 -1.16 16.50
C LYS A 61 -1.07 -1.99 17.51
N GLN A 62 -0.90 -3.31 17.49
CA GLN A 62 -1.45 -4.21 18.51
C GLN A 62 -0.51 -4.26 19.71
#